data_AF-A0A354J6E6-F1
#
_entry.id   AF-A0A354J6E6-F1
#
_cell.length_a   1.000
_cell.length_b   1.000
_cell.length_c   1.000
_cell.angle_alpha   90.00
_cell.angle_beta   90.00
_cell.angle_gamma   90.00
#
_symmetry.space_group_name_H-M   'P 1'
#
loop_
_entity.id
_entity.type
_entity.pdbx_description
1 polymer ?
#
loop_
_entity_poly.entity_id
_entity_poly.type
_entity_poly.pdbx_seq_one_letter_code
_entity_poly.pdbx_strand_id
1 'polypeptide(L)'
;MKDIIFLEPVFKSAIWGGTKLKSVYGYDIPTDHTGECWAISAHKNGDCTIANGAYAGKTLSWLWDNHRELFGNVKGEVFPLLIKIIDAKADLSIQVHPDDAYARVNENGALGKTECWYILDCDEDGKIVVGHNAKDKEELKQMIAEKRWKDLINVRSIKKGDFFQINPGTVHAIKAGTLILETQQSSDVTYRLYDYDRLDHGKLRELHIDKSIDVIQCPH
;
A
#
# COMPACT_ATOMS: atom_id res chain seq x y z
N MET A 1 -26.86 7.82 22.08
CA MET A 1 -25.80 8.60 21.40
C MET A 1 -25.10 7.61 20.47
N LYS A 2 -24.75 7.99 19.22
CA LYS A 2 -23.89 7.15 18.40
C LYS A 2 -22.46 7.50 18.80
N ASP A 3 -21.82 6.63 19.57
CA ASP A 3 -20.46 6.86 20.04
C ASP A 3 -19.48 6.70 18.88
N ILE A 4 -18.44 7.56 18.84
CA ILE A 4 -17.35 7.44 17.86
C ILE A 4 -16.51 6.22 18.24
N ILE A 5 -16.23 5.35 17.27
CA ILE A 5 -15.39 4.15 17.44
C ILE A 5 -13.96 4.53 17.04
N PHE A 6 -13.06 4.63 18.02
CA PHE A 6 -11.64 4.83 17.81
C PHE A 6 -10.92 3.48 17.73
N LEU A 7 -9.83 3.44 16.96
CA LEU A 7 -9.02 2.25 16.72
C LEU A 7 -7.60 2.46 17.26
N GLU A 8 -7.04 1.41 17.82
CA GLU A 8 -5.60 1.30 18.08
C GLU A 8 -4.91 0.85 16.78
N PRO A 9 -3.97 1.64 16.24
CA PRO A 9 -3.32 1.33 14.97
C PRO A 9 -2.31 0.18 15.10
N VAL A 10 -2.04 -0.49 13.98
CA VAL A 10 -0.98 -1.50 13.88
C VAL A 10 0.20 -0.96 13.09
N PHE A 11 1.41 -0.98 13.66
CA PHE A 11 2.62 -0.49 13.00
C PHE A 11 3.40 -1.61 12.31
N LYS A 12 3.96 -1.33 11.13
CA LYS A 12 4.84 -2.23 10.38
C LYS A 12 6.20 -1.58 10.14
N SER A 13 7.25 -2.30 10.49
CA SER A 13 8.62 -1.93 10.14
C SER A 13 8.95 -2.35 8.71
N ALA A 14 9.73 -1.54 8.02
CA ALA A 14 10.20 -1.81 6.66
C ALA A 14 11.58 -1.16 6.45
N ILE A 15 12.41 -1.76 5.59
CA ILE A 15 13.76 -1.25 5.29
C ILE A 15 13.80 0.20 4.77
N TRP A 16 12.67 0.68 4.25
CA TRP A 16 12.49 2.02 3.73
C TRP A 16 11.79 2.97 4.72
N GLY A 17 11.33 2.47 5.86
CA GLY A 17 10.57 3.21 6.85
C GLY A 17 11.40 4.19 7.66
N GLY A 18 10.72 5.09 8.37
CA GLY A 18 11.33 6.17 9.12
C GLY A 18 10.73 6.38 10.50
N THR A 19 10.76 7.64 10.94
CA THR A 19 10.32 8.08 12.27
C THR A 19 9.27 9.20 12.23
N LYS A 20 8.80 9.62 11.03
CA LYS A 20 7.79 10.69 10.91
C LYS A 20 6.47 10.32 11.59
N LEU A 21 6.11 9.04 11.62
CA LEU A 21 4.95 8.57 12.38
C LEU A 21 5.03 8.96 13.87
N LYS A 22 6.22 8.90 14.48
CA LYS A 22 6.45 9.35 15.85
C LYS A 22 6.57 10.87 15.96
N SER A 23 7.40 11.51 15.13
CA SER A 23 7.70 12.94 15.28
C SER A 23 6.56 13.86 14.86
N VAL A 24 5.71 13.45 13.92
CA VAL A 24 4.58 14.25 13.40
C VAL A 24 3.29 13.95 14.16
N TYR A 25 3.00 12.68 14.45
CA TYR A 25 1.73 12.27 15.06
C TYR A 25 1.83 11.86 16.53
N GLY A 26 3.04 11.78 17.09
CA GLY A 26 3.24 11.37 18.48
C GLY A 26 3.03 9.88 18.74
N TYR A 27 3.01 9.04 17.70
CA TYR A 27 2.85 7.60 17.87
C TYR A 27 4.04 6.95 18.58
N ASP A 28 3.75 5.92 19.38
CA ASP A 28 4.78 5.01 19.89
C ASP A 28 5.08 3.95 18.82
N ILE A 29 6.19 4.14 18.11
CA ILE A 29 6.58 3.28 16.99
C ILE A 29 7.58 2.20 17.45
N PRO A 30 7.48 0.98 16.91
CA PRO A 30 8.30 -0.13 17.39
C PRO A 30 9.79 0.00 17.03
N THR A 31 10.12 0.70 15.94
CA THR A 31 11.50 0.89 15.47
C THR A 31 11.67 2.24 14.75
N ASP A 32 12.92 2.69 14.58
CA ASP A 32 13.25 3.85 13.74
C ASP A 32 13.13 3.59 12.22
N HIS A 33 12.64 2.42 11.86
CA HIS A 33 12.34 1.96 10.50
C HIS A 33 10.84 1.63 10.34
N THR A 34 9.97 2.31 11.08
CA THR A 34 8.52 2.09 10.99
C THR A 34 7.99 2.78 9.74
N GLY A 35 7.61 1.98 8.74
CA GLY A 35 7.19 2.47 7.43
C GLY A 35 5.68 2.65 7.30
N GLU A 36 4.88 1.83 7.96
CA GLU A 36 3.42 1.87 7.84
C GLU A 36 2.75 1.93 9.21
N CYS A 37 1.72 2.78 9.29
CA CYS A 37 0.69 2.75 10.32
C CYS A 37 -0.59 2.28 9.65
N TRP A 38 -1.02 1.06 9.93
CA TRP A 38 -2.33 0.56 9.53
C TRP A 38 -3.35 1.15 10.50
N ALA A 39 -3.92 2.28 10.11
CA ALA A 39 -4.75 3.14 10.97
C ALA A 39 -6.20 2.65 11.06
N ILE A 40 -6.74 2.11 9.95
CA ILE A 40 -8.05 1.47 9.91
C ILE A 40 -7.89 0.17 9.13
N SER A 41 -7.91 -0.95 9.84
CA SER A 41 -7.67 -2.26 9.24
C SER A 41 -8.48 -3.33 9.94
N ALA A 42 -9.12 -4.20 9.16
CA ALA A 42 -9.60 -5.50 9.61
C ALA A 42 -8.85 -6.65 8.92
N HIS A 43 -7.73 -6.36 8.27
CA HIS A 43 -6.96 -7.34 7.54
C HIS A 43 -6.21 -8.26 8.51
N LYS A 44 -6.21 -9.57 8.26
CA LYS A 44 -5.63 -10.60 9.17
C LYS A 44 -4.18 -10.35 9.57
N ASN A 45 -3.40 -9.66 8.73
CA ASN A 45 -1.99 -9.35 9.01
C ASN A 45 -1.83 -8.14 9.97
N GLY A 46 -2.90 -7.42 10.31
CA GLY A 46 -2.86 -6.24 11.17
C GLY A 46 -4.25 -5.72 11.46
N ASP A 47 -5.06 -6.50 12.16
CA ASP A 47 -6.43 -6.14 12.53
C ASP A 47 -6.42 -5.18 13.73
N CYS A 48 -7.05 -4.01 13.56
CA CYS A 48 -7.06 -2.97 14.58
C CYS A 48 -7.99 -3.34 15.73
N THR A 49 -7.58 -2.99 16.95
CA THR A 49 -8.41 -3.18 18.15
C THR A 49 -9.22 -1.91 18.41
N ILE A 50 -10.47 -2.04 18.85
CA ILE A 50 -11.29 -0.91 19.25
C ILE A 50 -10.76 -0.34 20.57
N ALA A 51 -10.49 0.97 20.59
CA ALA A 51 -9.86 1.66 21.71
C ALA A 51 -10.85 2.05 22.82
N ASN A 52 -12.14 2.20 22.50
CA ASN A 52 -13.11 2.82 23.40
C ASN A 52 -14.53 2.23 23.33
N GLY A 53 -15.35 2.60 24.31
CA GLY A 53 -16.78 2.31 24.34
C GLY A 53 -17.12 0.84 24.58
N ALA A 54 -18.35 0.45 24.22
CA ALA A 54 -18.89 -0.88 24.49
C ALA A 54 -18.16 -2.04 23.79
N TYR A 55 -17.38 -1.73 22.75
CA TYR A 55 -16.64 -2.70 21.95
C TYR A 55 -15.14 -2.69 22.23
N ALA A 56 -14.67 -1.92 23.21
CA ALA A 56 -13.26 -1.83 23.54
C ALA A 56 -12.62 -3.22 23.73
N GLY A 57 -11.43 -3.41 23.16
CA GLY A 57 -10.72 -4.69 23.18
C GLY A 57 -11.20 -5.74 22.15
N LYS A 58 -12.28 -5.49 21.41
CA LYS A 58 -12.64 -6.28 20.22
C LYS A 58 -11.86 -5.78 19.01
N THR A 59 -11.78 -6.58 17.96
CA THR A 59 -11.14 -6.18 16.71
C THR A 59 -12.14 -5.59 15.71
N LEU A 60 -11.65 -4.89 14.69
CA LEU A 60 -12.50 -4.36 13.63
C LEU A 60 -13.15 -5.49 12.80
N SER A 61 -12.44 -6.60 12.58
CA SER A 61 -13.04 -7.78 11.94
C SER A 61 -14.16 -8.39 12.79
N TRP A 62 -13.99 -8.44 14.11
CA TRP A 62 -15.04 -8.92 15.01
C TRP A 62 -16.29 -8.05 14.94
N LEU A 63 -16.13 -6.72 14.89
CA LEU A 63 -17.26 -5.82 14.65
C LEU A 63 -17.90 -6.06 13.29
N TRP A 64 -17.11 -6.23 12.24
CA TRP A 64 -17.62 -6.52 10.90
C TRP A 64 -18.50 -7.77 10.87
N ASP A 65 -18.13 -8.81 11.60
CA ASP A 65 -18.86 -10.08 11.62
C ASP A 65 -20.07 -10.09 12.57
N ASN A 66 -19.99 -9.38 13.70
CA ASN A 66 -20.99 -9.47 14.77
C ASN A 66 -21.92 -8.26 14.86
N HIS A 67 -21.53 -7.12 14.27
CA HIS A 67 -22.24 -5.84 14.35
C HIS A 67 -22.31 -5.16 12.97
N ARG A 68 -22.78 -5.90 11.96
CA ARG A 68 -22.84 -5.43 10.57
C ARG A 68 -23.70 -4.17 10.38
N GLU A 69 -24.64 -3.92 11.28
CA GLU A 69 -25.47 -2.72 11.32
C GLU A 69 -24.67 -1.42 11.48
N LEU A 70 -23.50 -1.49 12.15
CA LEU A 70 -22.61 -0.34 12.32
C LEU A 70 -21.99 0.12 10.99
N PHE A 71 -21.92 -0.79 10.02
CA PHE A 71 -21.37 -0.55 8.68
C PHE A 71 -22.48 -0.35 7.64
N GLY A 72 -23.70 -0.01 8.08
CA GLY A 72 -24.83 0.22 7.18
C GLY A 72 -25.35 -1.05 6.50
N ASN A 73 -25.13 -2.22 7.09
CA ASN A 73 -25.55 -3.53 6.54
C ASN A 73 -24.96 -3.86 5.16
N VAL A 74 -23.77 -3.32 4.85
CA VAL A 74 -23.07 -3.59 3.59
C VAL A 74 -22.72 -5.08 3.48
N LYS A 75 -22.93 -5.66 2.30
CA LYS A 75 -22.58 -7.06 2.00
C LYS A 75 -21.08 -7.21 1.80
N GLY A 76 -20.56 -8.38 2.10
CA GLY A 76 -19.14 -8.72 1.94
C GLY A 76 -18.69 -9.68 3.03
N GLU A 77 -17.72 -10.53 2.69
CA GLU A 77 -17.13 -11.50 3.61
C GLU A 77 -16.17 -10.83 4.59
N VAL A 78 -15.44 -9.81 4.13
CA VAL A 78 -14.46 -9.07 4.94
C VAL A 78 -14.73 -7.57 4.88
N PHE A 79 -14.27 -6.82 5.89
CA PHE A 79 -14.28 -5.36 5.84
C PHE A 79 -13.49 -4.91 4.60
N PRO A 80 -14.06 -4.03 3.75
CA PRO A 80 -13.60 -3.89 2.37
C PRO A 80 -12.33 -3.07 2.19
N LEU A 81 -11.94 -2.26 3.17
CA LEU A 81 -10.86 -1.29 3.03
C LEU A 81 -9.72 -1.51 4.04
N LEU A 82 -8.57 -0.96 3.70
CA LEU A 82 -7.41 -0.80 4.57
C LEU A 82 -6.89 0.64 4.38
N ILE A 83 -6.77 1.38 5.49
CA ILE A 83 -6.31 2.78 5.48
C ILE A 83 -4.98 2.84 6.22
N LYS A 84 -3.97 3.41 5.57
CA LYS A 84 -2.62 3.52 6.11
C LYS A 84 -2.08 4.93 6.07
N ILE A 85 -1.20 5.24 7.02
CA ILE A 85 -0.24 6.34 6.87
C ILE A 85 1.12 5.72 6.60
N ILE A 86 1.78 6.14 5.52
CA ILE A 86 3.06 5.59 5.09
C ILE A 86 4.15 6.67 5.17
N ASP A 87 5.22 6.38 5.90
CA ASP A 87 6.43 7.20 6.01
C ASP A 87 7.57 6.58 5.18
N ALA A 88 7.78 7.13 3.98
CA ALA A 88 8.83 6.69 3.09
C ALA A 88 10.11 7.50 3.33
N LYS A 89 10.97 7.04 4.26
CA LYS A 89 12.31 7.60 4.46
C LYS A 89 13.26 7.26 3.32
N ALA A 90 13.08 6.10 2.69
CA ALA A 90 13.76 5.70 1.47
C ALA A 90 12.74 5.23 0.41
N ASP A 91 13.19 4.98 -0.81
CA ASP A 91 12.31 4.51 -1.88
C ASP A 91 11.66 3.17 -1.54
N LEU A 92 10.36 3.04 -1.79
CA LEU A 92 9.69 1.75 -1.82
C LEU A 92 10.03 1.03 -3.12
N SER A 93 9.79 -0.29 -3.14
CA SER A 93 9.95 -1.05 -4.38
C SER A 93 9.03 -0.53 -5.48
N ILE A 94 9.48 -0.64 -6.73
CA ILE A 94 8.61 -0.52 -7.90
C ILE A 94 7.72 -1.76 -7.95
N GLN A 95 6.42 -1.54 -7.99
CA GLN A 95 5.44 -2.61 -7.82
C GLN A 95 4.19 -2.40 -8.67
N VAL A 96 3.37 -3.44 -8.73
CA VAL A 96 2.06 -3.44 -9.36
C VAL A 96 1.11 -4.33 -8.55
N HIS A 97 -0.17 -4.05 -8.67
CA HIS A 97 -1.23 -4.75 -7.94
C HIS A 97 -2.22 -5.42 -8.91
N PRO A 98 -2.66 -6.66 -8.62
CA PRO A 98 -3.70 -7.32 -9.39
C PRO A 98 -5.09 -6.75 -9.11
N ASP A 99 -6.02 -7.01 -10.03
CA ASP A 99 -7.45 -6.83 -9.78
C ASP A 99 -8.03 -8.03 -8.99
N ASP A 100 -9.31 -7.94 -8.61
CA ASP A 100 -9.98 -9.01 -7.85
C ASP A 100 -10.02 -10.34 -8.61
N ALA A 101 -10.16 -10.29 -9.94
CA ALA A 101 -10.27 -11.50 -10.76
C ALA A 101 -8.96 -12.29 -10.76
N TYR A 102 -7.83 -11.61 -11.00
CA TYR A 102 -6.51 -12.22 -11.00
C TYR A 102 -6.09 -12.64 -9.58
N ALA A 103 -6.31 -11.79 -8.56
CA ALA A 103 -5.96 -12.10 -7.18
C ALA A 103 -6.71 -13.33 -6.66
N ARG A 104 -8.02 -13.46 -6.96
CA ARG A 104 -8.81 -14.61 -6.52
C ARG A 104 -8.25 -15.94 -7.02
N VAL A 105 -7.75 -15.98 -8.25
CA VAL A 105 -7.18 -17.19 -8.87
C VAL A 105 -5.76 -17.46 -8.39
N ASN A 106 -4.93 -16.42 -8.25
CA ASN A 106 -3.49 -16.56 -8.06
C ASN A 106 -3.00 -16.35 -6.61
N GLU A 107 -3.86 -15.85 -5.72
CA GLU A 107 -3.54 -15.45 -4.34
C GLU A 107 -4.52 -16.04 -3.32
N ASN A 108 -4.97 -17.28 -3.55
CA ASN A 108 -5.81 -18.04 -2.61
C ASN A 108 -7.11 -17.33 -2.24
N GLY A 109 -7.80 -16.74 -3.21
CA GLY A 109 -9.07 -16.05 -2.99
C GLY A 109 -8.95 -14.63 -2.41
N ALA A 110 -7.74 -14.06 -2.34
CA ALA A 110 -7.56 -12.69 -1.88
C ALA A 110 -8.28 -11.66 -2.77
N LEU A 111 -8.61 -10.51 -2.18
CA LEU A 111 -9.02 -9.34 -2.93
C LEU A 111 -7.84 -8.83 -3.78
N GLY A 112 -8.17 -8.20 -4.90
CA GLY A 112 -7.25 -7.33 -5.62
C GLY A 112 -6.87 -6.13 -4.77
N LYS A 113 -6.04 -5.25 -5.33
CA LYS A 113 -5.56 -4.08 -4.60
C LYS A 113 -5.59 -2.83 -5.48
N THR A 114 -6.79 -2.26 -5.57
CA THR A 114 -6.99 -0.86 -5.96
C THR A 114 -6.66 0.03 -4.78
N GLU A 115 -5.91 1.11 -5.02
CA GLU A 115 -5.56 2.07 -3.97
C GLU A 115 -5.58 3.51 -4.48
N CYS A 116 -5.48 4.45 -3.55
CA CYS A 116 -5.23 5.84 -3.83
C CYS A 116 -4.39 6.46 -2.74
N TRP A 117 -3.68 7.52 -3.11
CA TRP A 117 -2.73 8.22 -2.25
C TRP A 117 -3.08 9.69 -2.16
N TYR A 118 -3.09 10.21 -0.94
CA TYR A 118 -3.08 11.63 -0.67
C TYR A 118 -1.73 12.02 -0.05
N ILE A 119 -1.03 12.97 -0.66
CA ILE A 119 0.30 13.40 -0.18
C ILE A 119 0.12 14.31 1.04
N LEU A 120 0.38 13.76 2.23
CA LEU A 120 0.29 14.50 3.50
C LEU A 120 1.45 15.48 3.65
N ASP A 121 2.64 15.07 3.20
CA ASP A 121 3.85 15.89 3.17
C ASP A 121 4.90 15.27 2.24
N CYS A 122 5.81 16.09 1.73
CA CYS A 122 6.95 15.61 0.93
C CYS A 122 8.09 16.65 0.95
N ASP A 123 9.29 16.20 0.57
CA ASP A 123 10.43 17.10 0.35
C ASP A 123 10.16 18.05 -0.84
N GLU A 124 10.94 19.14 -0.95
CA GLU A 124 10.73 20.21 -1.94
C GLU A 124 10.83 19.71 -3.40
N ASP A 125 11.73 18.76 -3.67
CA ASP A 125 11.88 18.08 -4.96
C ASP A 125 11.19 16.71 -5.00
N GLY A 126 10.17 16.53 -4.17
CA GLY A 126 9.41 15.31 -3.98
C GLY A 126 8.96 14.67 -5.31
N LYS A 127 9.11 13.35 -5.37
CA LYS A 127 8.77 12.55 -6.56
C LYS A 127 7.91 11.35 -6.20
N ILE A 128 7.24 10.81 -7.20
CA ILE A 128 6.52 9.54 -7.10
C ILE A 128 6.62 8.79 -8.42
N VAL A 129 6.41 7.48 -8.40
CA VAL A 129 6.27 6.68 -9.61
C VAL A 129 4.81 6.35 -9.82
N VAL A 130 4.27 6.74 -10.97
CA VAL A 130 2.92 6.39 -11.42
C VAL A 130 2.94 6.22 -12.95
N GLY A 131 2.90 4.96 -13.35
CA GLY A 131 2.88 4.48 -14.73
C GLY A 131 4.23 4.05 -15.29
N HIS A 132 4.21 3.70 -16.57
CA HIS A 132 5.38 3.34 -17.34
C HIS A 132 5.33 3.93 -18.76
N ASN A 133 6.44 3.90 -19.48
CA ASN A 133 6.55 4.48 -20.82
C ASN A 133 6.47 3.45 -21.96
N ALA A 134 6.38 2.15 -21.67
CA ALA A 134 6.22 1.13 -22.72
C ALA A 134 4.89 1.28 -23.47
N LYS A 135 4.94 1.20 -24.80
CA LYS A 135 3.78 1.37 -25.70
C LYS A 135 2.86 0.15 -25.74
N ASP A 136 3.40 -1.03 -25.49
CA ASP A 136 2.70 -2.31 -25.53
C ASP A 136 3.37 -3.33 -24.58
N LYS A 137 2.79 -4.53 -24.50
CA LYS A 137 3.24 -5.60 -23.60
C LYS A 137 4.59 -6.17 -24.00
N GLU A 138 4.92 -6.20 -25.29
CA GLU A 138 6.19 -6.76 -25.78
C GLU A 138 7.35 -5.81 -25.48
N GLU A 139 7.15 -4.51 -25.69
CA GLU A 139 8.12 -3.48 -25.29
C GLU A 139 8.31 -3.45 -23.77
N LEU A 140 7.24 -3.61 -22.98
CA LEU A 140 7.32 -3.74 -21.52
C LEU A 140 8.24 -4.89 -21.12
N LYS A 141 8.00 -6.10 -21.65
CA LYS A 141 8.81 -7.29 -21.37
C LYS A 141 10.26 -7.08 -21.75
N GLN A 142 10.51 -6.50 -22.93
CA GLN A 142 11.87 -6.20 -23.40
C GLN A 142 12.59 -5.24 -22.45
N MET A 143 11.96 -4.12 -22.07
CA MET A 143 12.57 -3.14 -21.18
C MET A 143 12.87 -3.72 -19.78
N ILE A 144 11.99 -4.59 -19.27
CA ILE A 144 12.20 -5.31 -18.00
C ILE A 144 13.41 -6.27 -18.13
N ALA A 145 13.45 -7.09 -19.17
CA ALA A 145 14.53 -8.05 -19.40
C ALA A 145 15.90 -7.37 -19.56
N GLU A 146 15.94 -6.23 -20.24
CA GLU A 146 17.13 -5.40 -20.44
C GLU A 146 17.43 -4.48 -19.23
N LYS A 147 16.62 -4.53 -18.16
CA LYS A 147 16.74 -3.67 -16.96
C LYS A 147 16.78 -2.17 -17.28
N ARG A 148 16.02 -1.73 -18.30
CA ARG A 148 15.92 -0.32 -18.74
C ARG A 148 15.00 0.50 -17.84
N TRP A 149 15.19 0.43 -16.53
CA TRP A 149 14.29 1.02 -15.53
C TRP A 149 14.11 2.53 -15.66
N LYS A 150 15.18 3.26 -16.00
CA LYS A 150 15.12 4.71 -16.20
C LYS A 150 14.23 5.11 -17.38
N ASP A 151 14.22 4.30 -18.42
CA ASP A 151 13.39 4.52 -19.60
C ASP A 151 11.96 4.05 -19.34
N LEU A 152 11.80 2.94 -18.62
CA LEU A 152 10.51 2.30 -18.39
C LEU A 152 9.64 3.07 -17.40
N ILE A 153 10.22 3.53 -16.29
CA ILE A 153 9.47 4.03 -15.14
C ILE A 153 9.06 5.49 -15.34
N ASN A 154 7.77 5.80 -15.14
CA ASN A 154 7.27 7.17 -15.20
C ASN A 154 7.34 7.83 -13.81
N VAL A 155 8.26 8.79 -13.66
CA VAL A 155 8.45 9.57 -12.44
C VAL A 155 7.75 10.93 -12.57
N ARG A 156 6.94 11.28 -11.58
CA ARG A 156 6.20 12.54 -11.51
C ARG A 156 6.68 13.36 -10.31
N SER A 157 6.70 14.68 -10.44
CA SER A 157 6.90 15.57 -9.30
C SER A 157 5.62 15.63 -8.48
N ILE A 158 5.74 15.77 -7.16
CA ILE A 158 4.60 15.86 -6.24
C ILE A 158 4.77 17.04 -5.31
N LYS A 159 3.65 17.49 -4.75
CA LYS A 159 3.60 18.42 -3.62
C LYS A 159 2.55 17.97 -2.61
N LYS A 160 2.63 18.50 -1.40
CA LYS A 160 1.60 18.34 -0.37
C LYS A 160 0.21 18.69 -0.92
N GLY A 161 -0.74 17.80 -0.65
CA GLY A 161 -2.12 17.94 -1.08
C GLY A 161 -2.45 17.31 -2.44
N ASP A 162 -1.44 16.84 -3.19
CA ASP A 162 -1.70 16.08 -4.41
C ASP A 162 -2.41 14.75 -4.10
N PHE A 163 -3.18 14.26 -5.08
CA PHE A 163 -3.93 13.01 -4.98
C PHE A 163 -3.67 12.15 -6.22
N PHE A 164 -3.48 10.85 -6.01
CA PHE A 164 -3.23 9.87 -7.05
C PHE A 164 -4.17 8.67 -6.90
N GLN A 165 -4.93 8.36 -7.95
CA GLN A 165 -5.66 7.10 -8.06
C GLN A 165 -4.71 6.05 -8.66
N ILE A 166 -4.60 4.89 -8.01
CA ILE A 166 -3.76 3.77 -8.46
C ILE A 166 -4.69 2.59 -8.75
N ASN A 167 -5.04 2.44 -10.03
CA ASN A 167 -5.85 1.32 -10.48
C ASN A 167 -5.00 0.05 -10.58
N PRO A 168 -5.58 -1.16 -10.42
CA PRO A 168 -4.90 -2.41 -10.66
C PRO A 168 -4.19 -2.43 -12.02
N GLY A 169 -2.99 -3.01 -12.06
CA GLY A 169 -2.13 -3.02 -13.24
C GLY A 169 -1.29 -1.75 -13.48
N THR A 170 -1.43 -0.72 -12.64
CA THR A 170 -0.57 0.48 -12.69
C THR A 170 0.79 0.19 -12.06
N VAL A 171 1.89 0.38 -12.80
CA VAL A 171 3.24 0.38 -12.22
C VAL A 171 3.41 1.61 -11.33
N HIS A 172 3.78 1.44 -10.06
CA HIS A 172 3.85 2.55 -9.12
C HIS A 172 4.90 2.32 -8.03
N ALA A 173 5.28 3.41 -7.34
CA ALA A 173 6.11 3.38 -6.13
C ALA A 173 6.07 4.73 -5.40
N ILE A 174 6.09 4.67 -4.08
CA ILE A 174 6.32 5.84 -3.22
C ILE A 174 7.83 6.04 -3.08
N LYS A 175 8.29 7.28 -3.29
CA LYS A 175 9.72 7.61 -3.22
C LYS A 175 10.08 8.21 -1.87
N ALA A 176 11.38 8.20 -1.58
CA ALA A 176 11.95 8.79 -0.37
C ALA A 176 11.46 10.22 -0.12
N GLY A 177 11.35 10.60 1.15
CA GLY A 177 10.91 11.93 1.59
C GLY A 177 9.39 12.09 1.71
N THR A 178 8.61 11.10 1.25
CA THR A 178 7.15 11.22 1.12
C THR A 178 6.41 10.65 2.33
N LEU A 179 5.43 11.41 2.83
CA LEU A 179 4.44 10.96 3.82
C LEU A 179 3.06 10.96 3.14
N ILE A 180 2.37 9.82 3.14
CA ILE A 180 1.07 9.70 2.48
C ILE A 180 -0.01 9.10 3.38
N LEU A 181 -1.26 9.43 3.06
CA LEU A 181 -2.44 8.66 3.46
C LEU A 181 -2.81 7.76 2.28
N GLU A 182 -2.73 6.45 2.47
CA GLU A 182 -3.14 5.45 1.50
C GLU A 182 -4.51 4.89 1.89
N THR A 183 -5.44 4.89 0.94
CA THR A 183 -6.72 4.19 1.06
C THR A 183 -6.76 3.10 0.01
N GLN A 184 -6.89 1.85 0.44
CA GLN A 184 -6.82 0.69 -0.46
C GLN A 184 -7.92 -0.33 -0.14
N GLN A 185 -8.18 -1.25 -1.07
CA GLN A 185 -8.90 -2.48 -0.74
C GLN A 185 -8.19 -3.23 0.39
N SER A 186 -8.94 -4.02 1.17
CA SER A 186 -8.39 -4.85 2.27
C SER A 186 -7.58 -6.04 1.73
N SER A 187 -6.41 -5.75 1.17
CA SER A 187 -5.50 -6.68 0.52
C SER A 187 -4.05 -6.32 0.81
N ASP A 188 -3.22 -7.34 1.01
CA ASP A 188 -1.77 -7.19 1.21
C ASP A 188 -0.98 -7.80 0.03
N VAL A 189 -1.66 -8.01 -1.11
CA VAL A 189 -1.05 -8.58 -2.31
C VAL A 189 -0.23 -7.51 -3.04
N THR A 190 1.06 -7.79 -3.24
CA THR A 190 1.98 -6.89 -3.93
C THR A 190 2.91 -7.69 -4.85
N TYR A 191 2.95 -7.33 -6.14
CA TYR A 191 3.95 -7.86 -7.06
C TYR A 191 5.07 -6.86 -7.24
N ARG A 192 6.23 -7.23 -6.70
CA ARG A 192 7.44 -6.41 -6.78
C ARG A 192 8.12 -6.60 -8.13
N LEU A 193 8.24 -5.51 -8.90
CA LEU A 193 8.90 -5.49 -10.19
C LEU A 193 10.40 -5.18 -10.06
N TYR A 194 10.77 -4.20 -9.23
CA TYR A 194 12.16 -3.82 -9.02
C TYR A 194 12.38 -3.25 -7.62
N ASP A 195 13.57 -3.48 -7.05
CA ASP A 195 13.90 -3.07 -5.68
C ASP A 195 15.29 -2.49 -5.50
N TYR A 196 15.87 -1.90 -6.55
CA TYR A 196 17.17 -1.23 -6.48
C TYR A 196 18.33 -2.15 -6.09
N ASP A 197 18.17 -3.47 -6.29
CA ASP A 197 19.15 -4.50 -5.93
C ASP A 197 19.60 -4.42 -4.47
N ARG A 198 18.75 -3.83 -3.59
CA ARG A 198 19.08 -3.62 -2.17
C ARG A 198 18.90 -4.91 -1.37
N LEU A 199 19.73 -5.04 -0.34
CA LEU A 199 19.69 -6.17 0.57
C LEU A 199 18.81 -5.87 1.78
N ASP A 200 18.03 -6.86 2.17
CA ASP A 200 17.31 -6.94 3.42
C ASP A 200 17.84 -8.15 4.20
N HIS A 201 18.39 -7.91 5.39
CA HIS A 201 19.10 -8.94 6.18
C HIS A 201 20.13 -9.76 5.36
N GLY A 202 20.85 -9.09 4.46
CA GLY A 202 21.90 -9.70 3.62
C GLY A 202 21.39 -10.46 2.40
N LYS A 203 20.08 -10.43 2.09
CA LYS A 203 19.48 -11.09 0.91
C LYS A 203 18.70 -10.10 0.07
N LEU A 204 18.65 -10.33 -1.24
CA LEU A 204 17.74 -9.61 -2.12
C LEU A 204 16.30 -9.96 -1.77
N ARG A 205 15.42 -8.97 -1.76
CA ARG A 205 13.98 -9.20 -1.59
C ARG A 205 13.40 -9.83 -2.85
N GLU A 206 12.37 -10.65 -2.66
CA GLU A 206 11.69 -11.36 -3.74
C GLU A 206 11.08 -10.38 -4.75
N LEU A 207 11.35 -10.66 -6.03
CA LEU A 207 10.71 -10.04 -7.18
C LEU A 207 9.70 -11.02 -7.79
N HIS A 208 8.58 -10.49 -8.26
CA HIS A 208 7.46 -11.24 -8.82
C HIS A 208 7.34 -10.90 -10.30
N ILE A 209 8.41 -11.10 -11.08
CA ILE A 209 8.51 -10.57 -12.44
C ILE A 209 7.38 -11.07 -13.35
N ASP A 210 7.14 -12.38 -13.38
CA ASP A 210 6.12 -12.97 -14.25
C ASP A 210 4.71 -12.48 -13.87
N LYS A 211 4.37 -12.54 -12.58
CA LYS A 211 3.08 -12.02 -12.07
C LYS A 211 2.92 -10.51 -12.31
N SER A 212 4.01 -9.75 -12.18
CA SER A 212 4.01 -8.31 -12.48
C SER A 212 3.71 -8.09 -13.96
N ILE A 213 4.41 -8.79 -14.83
CA ILE A 213 4.19 -8.72 -16.28
C ILE A 213 2.76 -9.07 -16.59
N ASP A 214 2.17 -10.13 -16.03
CA ASP A 214 0.79 -10.53 -16.32
C ASP A 214 -0.20 -9.39 -16.09
N VAL A 215 -0.11 -8.71 -14.94
CA VAL A 215 -1.14 -7.75 -14.51
C VAL A 215 -0.93 -6.33 -14.99
N ILE A 216 0.29 -5.95 -15.42
CA ILE A 216 0.54 -4.59 -15.92
C ILE A 216 -0.33 -4.30 -17.14
N GLN A 217 -1.06 -3.18 -17.11
CA GLN A 217 -1.84 -2.71 -18.25
C GLN A 217 -0.95 -1.91 -19.21
N CYS A 218 -1.04 -2.20 -20.51
CA CYS A 218 -0.28 -1.50 -21.55
C CYS A 218 -1.20 -0.95 -22.66
N PRO A 219 -0.95 0.26 -23.18
CA PRO A 219 -0.08 1.29 -22.60
C PRO A 219 -0.68 1.83 -21.28
N HIS A 220 0.11 2.63 -20.58
CA HIS A 220 -0.35 3.39 -19.41
C HIS A 220 -0.79 4.80 -19.79
#